data_AF-A0A2P2KVZ2-F1
#
_entry.id   AF-A0A2P2KVZ2-F1
#
_cell.length_a   1.000
_cell.length_b   1.000
_cell.length_c   1.000
_cell.angle_alpha   90.00
_cell.angle_beta   90.00
_cell.angle_gamma   90.00
#
_symmetry.space_group_name_H-M   'P 1'
#
loop_
_entity.id
_entity.type
_entity.pdbx_description
1 polymer ?
#
loop_
_entity_poly.entity_id
_entity_poly.type
_entity_poly.pdbx_seq_one_letter_code
_entity_poly.pdbx_strand_id
1 'polypeptide(L)'
;MICCHRFLSLRQLKIFCSVKFCKVLITYIETAGSTVTRQKTLKEQYFFTCKCPRCIKAGHPEDVEESAILEGYRCKDDRCNGFLMRDSDETGFICQRCGLLRTKEEVKKIANEIKAMSDKALKATTSGTHQEAISIYKMIEKLQRRLCHPFSISLIQTQEKLIKLLMKVKNWRAALSYCRLTIATYQRVYPEFHPLLGLQYYTCGKLEWLLGETQDAIKSLTRAVDILRITHGTNTPFMKELLMKLEEAHAEASYKPLKD
;
A
#
# COMPACT_ATOMS: atom_id res chain seq x y z
N MET A 1 -2.78 -18.86 33.71
CA MET A 1 -3.86 -19.05 32.72
C MET A 1 -3.93 -17.83 31.82
N ILE A 2 -3.27 -17.87 30.66
CA ILE A 2 -3.37 -16.80 29.65
C ILE A 2 -4.56 -17.17 28.75
N CYS A 3 -5.74 -16.66 29.08
CA CYS A 3 -6.90 -16.76 28.19
C CYS A 3 -6.70 -15.73 27.07
N CYS A 4 -6.01 -16.13 26.00
CA CYS A 4 -5.87 -15.30 24.80
C CYS A 4 -7.16 -15.41 23.99
N HIS A 5 -8.17 -14.62 24.35
CA HIS A 5 -9.39 -14.52 23.54
C HIS A 5 -9.07 -13.86 22.20
N ARG A 6 -8.85 -14.67 21.16
CA ARG A 6 -8.83 -14.22 19.77
C ARG A 6 -10.27 -14.07 19.28
N PHE A 7 -10.78 -12.85 19.28
CA PHE A 7 -12.09 -12.52 18.69
C PHE A 7 -11.92 -12.05 17.24
N LEU A 8 -12.74 -12.59 16.32
CA LEU A 8 -12.89 -12.09 14.95
C LEU A 8 -14.24 -11.36 14.85
N SER A 9 -14.23 -10.08 14.47
CA SER A 9 -15.44 -9.30 14.24
C SER A 9 -15.61 -9.07 12.73
N LEU A 10 -16.77 -9.45 12.19
CA LEU A 10 -17.17 -9.06 10.84
C LEU A 10 -17.95 -7.74 10.91
N ARG A 11 -17.61 -6.79 10.05
CA ARG A 11 -18.29 -5.49 9.97
C ARG A 11 -18.67 -5.16 8.53
N GLN A 12 -19.81 -4.50 8.41
CA GLN A 12 -20.38 -4.10 7.14
C GLN A 12 -19.68 -2.84 6.61
N LEU A 13 -19.14 -2.91 5.39
CA LEU A 13 -18.44 -1.79 4.74
C LEU A 13 -19.30 -1.04 3.70
N LYS A 14 -20.49 -1.55 3.37
CA LYS A 14 -21.42 -0.95 2.40
C LYS A 14 -22.85 -1.09 2.89
N ILE A 15 -23.67 -0.05 2.71
CA ILE A 15 -25.10 -0.05 3.09
C ILE A 15 -25.85 -1.11 2.28
N PHE A 16 -26.65 -1.94 2.97
CA PHE A 16 -27.58 -2.88 2.34
C PHE A 16 -28.98 -2.25 2.27
N CYS A 17 -29.67 -2.46 1.16
CA CYS A 17 -31.08 -2.07 1.03
C CYS A 17 -31.96 -3.05 1.82
N SER A 18 -32.88 -2.52 2.63
CA SER A 18 -33.61 -3.18 3.73
C SER A 18 -34.52 -4.37 3.35
N VAL A 19 -34.60 -4.81 2.08
CA VAL A 19 -35.75 -5.60 1.61
C VAL A 19 -35.37 -6.87 0.82
N LYS A 20 -34.08 -7.25 0.71
CA LYS A 20 -33.69 -8.52 0.05
C LYS A 20 -32.60 -9.26 0.82
N PHE A 21 -32.61 -10.60 0.73
CA PHE A 21 -31.50 -11.45 1.15
C PHE A 21 -30.21 -11.03 0.43
N CYS A 22 -29.42 -10.18 1.06
CA CYS A 22 -28.14 -9.75 0.55
C CYS A 22 -27.07 -10.77 0.94
N LYS A 23 -26.32 -11.27 -0.05
CA LYS A 23 -25.16 -12.13 0.20
C LYS A 23 -24.08 -11.30 0.90
N VAL A 24 -23.67 -11.73 2.10
CA VAL A 24 -22.51 -11.18 2.80
C VAL A 24 -21.26 -11.74 2.13
N LEU A 25 -20.35 -10.85 1.71
CA LEU A 25 -19.11 -11.21 1.04
C LEU A 25 -17.93 -10.63 1.82
N ILE A 26 -16.87 -11.43 1.98
CA ILE A 26 -15.60 -11.00 2.59
C ILE A 26 -14.45 -11.28 1.61
N THR A 27 -13.32 -10.60 1.79
CA THR A 27 -12.12 -10.74 0.97
C THR A 27 -11.21 -11.83 1.53
N TYR A 28 -10.86 -12.83 0.71
CA TYR A 28 -10.03 -13.96 1.15
C TYR A 28 -8.53 -13.73 0.95
N ILE A 29 -8.20 -12.80 0.06
CA ILE A 29 -6.84 -12.54 -0.40
C ILE A 29 -6.55 -11.04 -0.32
N GLU A 30 -5.27 -10.70 -0.46
CA GLU A 30 -4.85 -9.33 -0.72
C GLU A 30 -5.54 -8.79 -2.00
N THR A 31 -6.07 -7.57 -1.91
CA THR A 31 -6.83 -6.91 -2.97
C THR A 31 -6.04 -5.85 -3.73
N ALA A 32 -4.88 -5.44 -3.22
CA ALA A 32 -3.86 -4.70 -3.95
C ALA A 32 -3.15 -5.65 -4.93
N GLY A 33 -3.69 -5.72 -6.15
CA GLY A 33 -3.29 -6.68 -7.18
C GLY A 33 -4.03 -6.42 -8.48
N SER A 34 -3.46 -6.81 -9.62
CA SER A 34 -4.22 -6.91 -10.88
C SER A 34 -5.34 -7.95 -10.77
N THR A 35 -6.31 -7.89 -11.67
CA THR A 35 -7.35 -8.92 -11.72
C THR A 35 -6.77 -10.31 -11.98
N VAL A 36 -5.72 -10.39 -12.81
CA VAL A 36 -5.01 -11.65 -13.11
C VAL A 36 -4.36 -12.22 -11.84
N THR A 37 -3.62 -11.40 -11.08
CA THR A 37 -2.99 -11.82 -9.82
C THR A 37 -4.02 -12.31 -8.81
N ARG A 38 -5.11 -11.55 -8.61
CA ARG A 38 -6.17 -11.95 -7.68
C ARG A 38 -6.85 -13.26 -8.09
N GLN A 39 -7.14 -13.45 -9.38
CA GLN A 39 -7.73 -14.70 -9.89
C GLN A 39 -6.78 -15.87 -9.72
N LYS A 40 -5.49 -15.67 -9.99
CA LYS A 40 -4.47 -16.70 -9.81
C LYS A 40 -4.41 -17.16 -8.35
N THR A 41 -4.30 -16.24 -7.39
CA THR A 41 -4.26 -16.59 -5.96
C THR A 41 -5.52 -17.33 -5.51
N LEU A 42 -6.71 -16.86 -5.93
CA LEU A 42 -7.98 -17.52 -5.58
C LEU A 42 -8.08 -18.93 -6.18
N LYS A 43 -7.61 -19.13 -7.42
CA LYS A 43 -7.60 -20.44 -8.07
C LYS A 43 -6.60 -21.40 -7.42
N GLU A 44 -5.42 -20.92 -7.06
CA GLU A 44 -4.36 -21.76 -6.48
C GLU A 44 -4.66 -22.15 -5.03
N GLN A 45 -5.23 -21.24 -4.23
CA GLN A 45 -5.44 -21.47 -2.79
C GLN A 45 -6.85 -21.95 -2.46
N TYR A 46 -7.84 -21.51 -3.22
CA TYR A 46 -9.26 -21.75 -2.93
C TYR A 46 -10.02 -22.41 -4.08
N PHE A 47 -9.32 -22.75 -5.18
CA PHE A 47 -9.85 -23.56 -6.28
C PHE A 47 -11.10 -23.01 -6.98
N PHE A 48 -11.30 -21.69 -6.99
CA PHE A 48 -12.42 -21.06 -7.70
C PHE A 48 -11.99 -19.85 -8.53
N THR A 49 -12.83 -19.48 -9.50
CA THR A 49 -12.70 -18.24 -10.29
C THR A 49 -13.71 -17.22 -9.81
N CYS A 50 -13.24 -16.06 -9.38
CA CYS A 50 -14.09 -14.99 -8.86
C CYS A 50 -14.86 -14.29 -9.97
N LYS A 51 -16.15 -14.00 -9.73
CA LYS A 51 -17.03 -13.26 -10.66
C LYS A 51 -17.57 -11.98 -10.02
N CYS A 52 -16.80 -11.36 -9.11
CA CYS A 52 -17.20 -10.09 -8.50
C CYS A 52 -17.17 -8.94 -9.54
N PRO A 53 -17.79 -7.78 -9.25
CA PRO A 53 -17.84 -6.64 -10.18
C PRO A 53 -16.47 -6.16 -10.69
N ARG A 54 -15.39 -6.36 -9.92
CA ARG A 54 -14.01 -6.07 -10.38
C ARG A 54 -13.50 -7.14 -11.34
N CYS A 55 -13.74 -8.41 -11.04
CA CYS A 55 -13.21 -9.53 -11.80
C CYS A 55 -13.97 -9.81 -13.11
N ILE A 56 -15.24 -9.39 -13.22
CA ILE A 56 -15.99 -9.51 -14.49
C ILE A 56 -15.47 -8.54 -15.56
N LYS A 57 -14.81 -7.45 -15.15
CA LYS A 57 -14.18 -6.49 -16.05
C LYS A 57 -12.81 -6.96 -16.57
N ALA A 58 -12.40 -8.20 -16.30
CA ALA A 58 -11.12 -8.72 -16.74
C ALA A 58 -10.93 -8.53 -18.24
N GLY A 59 -9.84 -7.88 -18.65
CA GLY A 59 -9.52 -7.62 -20.06
C GLY A 59 -10.24 -6.43 -20.70
N HIS A 60 -11.15 -5.76 -19.99
CA HIS A 60 -11.66 -4.45 -20.44
C HIS A 60 -10.52 -3.40 -20.40
N PRO A 61 -10.56 -2.35 -21.24
CA PRO A 61 -9.51 -1.33 -21.26
C PRO A 61 -9.15 -0.75 -19.89
N GLU A 62 -10.14 -0.48 -19.04
CA GLU A 62 -9.95 -0.01 -17.66
C GLU A 62 -9.14 -1.00 -16.80
N ASP A 63 -9.42 -2.31 -16.90
CA ASP A 63 -8.71 -3.35 -16.14
C ASP A 63 -7.30 -3.59 -16.68
N VAL A 64 -7.13 -3.49 -17.99
CA VAL A 64 -5.83 -3.60 -18.67
C VAL A 64 -4.92 -2.45 -18.27
N GLU A 65 -5.42 -1.21 -18.33
CA GLU A 65 -4.71 -0.02 -17.85
C GLU A 65 -4.35 -0.15 -16.37
N GLU A 66 -5.32 -0.49 -15.52
CA GLU A 66 -5.06 -0.62 -14.08
C GLU A 66 -4.01 -1.72 -13.80
N SER A 67 -4.08 -2.85 -14.50
CA SER A 67 -3.09 -3.92 -14.38
C SER A 67 -1.70 -3.46 -14.79
N ALA A 68 -1.58 -2.70 -15.87
CA ALA A 68 -0.30 -2.14 -16.32
C ALA A 68 0.26 -1.09 -15.35
N ILE A 69 -0.61 -0.32 -14.68
CA ILE A 69 -0.22 0.65 -13.66
C ILE A 69 0.24 -0.04 -12.36
N LEU A 70 -0.42 -1.12 -11.95
CA LEU A 70 -0.13 -1.77 -10.68
C LEU A 70 1.03 -2.78 -10.74
N GLU A 71 1.19 -3.46 -11.87
CA GLU A 71 2.14 -4.57 -12.02
C GLU A 71 3.02 -4.46 -13.27
N GLY A 72 2.80 -3.45 -14.11
CA GLY A 72 3.59 -3.20 -15.31
C GLY A 72 4.75 -2.22 -15.11
N TYR A 73 5.22 -1.67 -16.23
CA TYR A 73 6.41 -0.82 -16.30
C TYR A 73 6.05 0.65 -16.54
N ARG A 74 6.95 1.55 -16.12
CA ARG A 74 6.85 2.99 -16.42
C ARG A 74 7.60 3.36 -17.69
N CYS A 75 7.21 4.50 -18.25
CA CYS A 75 7.93 5.12 -19.35
C CYS A 75 9.42 5.31 -19.03
N LYS A 76 10.24 5.17 -20.07
CA LYS A 76 11.68 5.44 -20.02
C LYS A 76 11.97 6.93 -19.84
N ASP A 77 11.08 7.80 -20.31
CA ASP A 77 11.14 9.24 -20.04
C ASP A 77 10.64 9.53 -18.63
N ASP A 78 11.50 10.15 -17.82
CA ASP A 78 11.19 10.49 -16.43
C ASP A 78 10.08 11.55 -16.29
N ARG A 79 9.85 12.36 -17.34
CA ARG A 79 8.79 13.38 -17.38
C ARG A 79 7.44 12.80 -17.79
N CYS A 80 7.41 11.55 -18.27
CA CYS A 80 6.19 10.87 -18.68
C CYS A 80 5.66 9.98 -17.54
N ASN A 81 4.37 10.14 -17.20
CA ASN A 81 3.66 9.29 -16.24
C ASN A 81 2.84 8.19 -16.91
N GLY A 82 3.12 7.88 -18.19
CA GLY A 82 2.40 6.83 -18.93
C GLY A 82 2.78 5.42 -18.47
N PHE A 83 1.87 4.48 -18.72
CA PHE A 83 2.06 3.05 -18.52
C PHE A 83 2.44 2.35 -19.83
N LEU A 84 3.05 1.17 -19.68
CA LEU A 84 3.62 0.42 -20.79
C LEU A 84 2.80 -0.83 -21.09
N MET A 85 2.48 -1.02 -22.37
CA MET A 85 1.87 -2.23 -22.89
C MET A 85 2.86 -2.97 -23.77
N ARG A 86 2.66 -4.28 -23.93
CA ARG A 86 3.51 -5.12 -24.76
C ARG A 86 3.41 -4.71 -26.23
N ASP A 87 4.56 -4.65 -26.90
CA ASP A 87 4.67 -4.41 -28.33
C ASP A 87 4.21 -5.62 -29.17
N SER A 88 3.69 -5.40 -30.38
CA SER A 88 3.22 -6.46 -31.29
C SER A 88 4.34 -7.42 -31.69
N ASP A 89 5.55 -6.89 -31.87
CA ASP A 89 6.71 -7.65 -32.35
C ASP A 89 7.44 -8.35 -31.20
N GLU A 90 6.88 -8.28 -29.98
CA GLU A 90 7.45 -8.90 -28.79
C GLU A 90 8.89 -8.44 -28.53
N THR A 91 9.28 -7.25 -28.99
CA THR A 91 10.63 -6.69 -28.79
C THR A 91 10.75 -5.92 -27.47
N GLY A 92 9.62 -5.46 -26.93
CA GLY A 92 9.60 -4.54 -25.81
C GLY A 92 8.21 -4.18 -25.33
N PHE A 93 8.13 -2.96 -24.81
CA PHE A 93 6.93 -2.37 -24.27
C PHE A 93 6.81 -0.91 -24.72
N ILE A 94 5.65 -0.53 -25.23
CA ILE A 94 5.37 0.81 -25.77
C ILE A 94 4.59 1.61 -24.73
N CYS A 95 5.04 2.83 -24.47
CA CYS A 95 4.33 3.78 -23.63
C CYS A 95 3.03 4.23 -24.29
N GLN A 96 1.90 4.03 -23.61
CA GLN A 96 0.58 4.39 -24.12
C GLN A 96 0.29 5.89 -24.11
N ARG A 97 1.21 6.71 -23.58
CA ARG A 97 1.11 8.18 -23.56
C ARG A 97 1.99 8.88 -24.60
N CYS A 98 3.23 8.46 -24.77
CA CYS A 98 4.20 9.13 -25.64
C CYS A 98 4.80 8.25 -26.74
N GLY A 99 4.41 6.97 -26.84
CA GLY A 99 4.87 6.05 -27.88
C GLY A 99 6.31 5.54 -27.71
N LEU A 100 7.05 5.97 -26.68
CA LEU A 100 8.41 5.50 -26.45
C LEU A 100 8.47 4.00 -26.18
N LEU A 101 9.35 3.31 -26.90
CA LEU A 101 9.66 1.89 -26.72
C LEU A 101 10.68 1.69 -25.59
N ARG A 102 10.41 0.70 -24.73
CA ARG A 102 11.33 0.16 -23.74
C ARG A 102 11.61 -1.30 -24.04
N THR A 103 12.86 -1.65 -24.30
CA THR A 103 13.22 -3.00 -24.76
C THR A 103 13.10 -4.05 -23.65
N LYS A 104 12.85 -5.31 -24.04
CA LYS A 104 12.80 -6.43 -23.10
C LYS A 104 14.13 -6.65 -22.38
N GLU A 105 15.26 -6.42 -23.05
CA GLU A 105 16.61 -6.58 -22.49
C GLU A 105 16.85 -5.57 -21.36
N GLU A 106 16.44 -4.31 -21.56
CA GLU A 106 16.56 -3.27 -20.53
C GLU A 106 15.74 -3.62 -19.28
N VAL A 107 14.48 -4.03 -19.49
CA VAL A 107 13.58 -4.48 -18.42
C VAL A 107 14.16 -5.68 -17.69
N LYS A 108 14.60 -6.72 -18.43
CA LYS A 108 15.15 -7.96 -17.89
C LYS A 108 16.40 -7.71 -17.06
N LYS A 109 17.29 -6.81 -17.51
CA LYS A 109 18.51 -6.45 -16.77
C LYS A 109 18.17 -5.87 -15.39
N ILE A 110 17.29 -4.88 -15.33
CA ILE A 110 16.90 -4.22 -14.07
C ILE A 110 16.13 -5.20 -13.17
N ALA A 111 15.20 -5.97 -13.74
CA ALA A 111 14.42 -6.96 -12.99
C ALA A 111 15.30 -8.04 -12.33
N ASN A 112 16.32 -8.52 -13.04
CA ASN A 112 17.27 -9.49 -12.50
C ASN A 112 18.11 -8.90 -11.36
N GLU A 113 18.52 -7.64 -11.47
CA GLU A 113 19.26 -6.94 -10.42
C GLU A 113 18.39 -6.76 -9.16
N ILE A 114 17.12 -6.35 -9.31
CA ILE A 114 16.15 -6.28 -8.22
C ILE A 114 16.00 -7.65 -7.54
N LYS A 115 15.85 -8.72 -8.32
CA LYS A 115 15.71 -10.08 -7.78
C LYS A 115 16.93 -10.49 -6.97
N ALA A 116 18.14 -10.32 -7.52
CA ALA A 116 19.38 -10.66 -6.83
C ALA A 116 19.57 -9.89 -5.51
N MET A 117 19.18 -8.62 -5.47
CA MET A 117 19.22 -7.83 -4.23
C MET A 117 18.13 -8.24 -3.24
N SER A 118 16.95 -8.64 -3.72
CA SER A 118 15.83 -9.05 -2.85
C SER A 118 16.19 -10.26 -1.99
N ASP A 119 16.87 -11.24 -2.57
CA ASP A 119 17.34 -12.43 -1.85
C ASP A 119 18.35 -12.07 -0.75
N LYS A 120 19.24 -11.10 -1.02
CA LYS A 120 20.19 -10.57 -0.02
C LYS A 120 19.47 -9.80 1.08
N ALA A 121 18.49 -8.96 0.73
CA ALA A 121 17.72 -8.16 1.67
C ALA A 121 16.93 -9.04 2.67
N LEU A 122 16.37 -10.15 2.20
CA LEU A 122 15.67 -11.11 3.06
C LEU A 122 16.63 -11.73 4.07
N LYS A 123 17.82 -12.17 3.64
CA LYS A 123 18.86 -12.72 4.54
C LYS A 123 19.29 -11.72 5.61
N ALA A 124 19.60 -10.48 5.21
CA ALA A 124 19.98 -9.40 6.13
C ALA A 124 18.86 -9.06 7.14
N THR A 125 17.60 -9.15 6.71
CA THR A 125 16.44 -8.93 7.60
C THR A 125 16.34 -10.03 8.66
N THR A 126 16.60 -11.29 8.29
CA THR A 126 16.54 -12.43 9.22
C THR A 126 17.72 -12.52 10.17
N SER A 127 18.91 -12.04 9.76
CA SER A 127 20.12 -12.02 10.60
C SER A 127 20.16 -10.85 11.59
N GLY A 128 19.19 -9.93 11.55
CA GLY A 128 19.12 -8.76 12.42
C GLY A 128 20.01 -7.58 11.99
N THR A 129 20.66 -7.65 10.82
CA THR A 129 21.47 -6.55 10.27
C THR A 129 20.57 -5.47 9.63
N HIS A 130 19.74 -4.81 10.44
CA HIS A 130 18.71 -3.88 9.96
C HIS A 130 19.26 -2.73 9.09
N GLN A 131 20.43 -2.18 9.40
CA GLN A 131 21.02 -1.07 8.63
C GLN A 131 21.47 -1.49 7.22
N GLU A 132 22.00 -2.70 7.11
CA GLU A 132 22.36 -3.31 5.83
C GLU A 132 21.09 -3.58 5.02
N ALA A 133 20.07 -4.20 5.63
CA ALA A 133 18.78 -4.45 4.99
C ALA A 133 18.13 -3.15 4.47
N ILE A 134 18.16 -2.07 5.26
CA ILE A 134 17.68 -0.74 4.83
C ILE A 134 18.44 -0.25 3.60
N SER A 135 19.76 -0.37 3.60
CA SER A 135 20.60 0.04 2.46
C SER A 135 20.24 -0.73 1.20
N ILE A 136 20.07 -2.05 1.31
CA ILE A 136 19.69 -2.90 0.17
C ILE A 136 18.27 -2.54 -0.33
N TYR A 137 17.29 -2.37 0.56
CA TYR A 137 15.93 -2.01 0.15
C TYR A 137 15.86 -0.62 -0.50
N LYS A 138 16.67 0.35 -0.07
CA LYS A 138 16.78 1.65 -0.76
C LYS A 138 17.34 1.50 -2.18
N MET A 139 18.30 0.61 -2.39
CA MET A 139 18.82 0.31 -3.72
C MET A 139 17.77 -0.39 -4.60
N ILE A 140 17.03 -1.35 -4.04
CA ILE A 140 15.88 -1.99 -4.72
C ILE A 140 14.84 -0.93 -5.11
N GLU A 141 14.46 -0.05 -4.20
CA GLU A 141 13.48 1.00 -4.47
C GLU A 141 13.95 1.93 -5.60
N LYS A 142 15.23 2.32 -5.62
CA LYS A 142 15.80 3.13 -6.72
C LYS A 142 15.65 2.45 -8.08
N LEU A 143 15.87 1.14 -8.15
CA LEU A 143 15.66 0.37 -9.38
C LEU A 143 14.18 0.24 -9.72
N GLN A 144 13.32 -0.03 -8.74
CA GLN A 144 11.87 -0.10 -8.93
C GLN A 144 11.29 1.23 -9.44
N ARG A 145 11.77 2.37 -8.95
CA ARG A 145 11.36 3.70 -9.45
C ARG A 145 11.79 3.99 -10.89
N ARG A 146 12.84 3.32 -11.38
CA ARG A 146 13.27 3.41 -12.79
C ARG A 146 12.48 2.46 -13.71
N LEU A 147 11.99 1.36 -13.16
CA LEU A 147 11.39 0.26 -13.91
C LEU A 147 9.86 0.27 -13.89
N CYS A 148 9.27 0.44 -12.72
CA CYS A 148 7.84 0.27 -12.45
C CYS A 148 7.11 1.61 -12.36
N HIS A 149 5.80 1.60 -12.59
CA HIS A 149 4.94 2.75 -12.37
C HIS A 149 4.97 3.22 -10.90
N PRO A 150 4.83 4.53 -10.60
CA PRO A 150 4.79 5.03 -9.22
C PRO A 150 3.76 4.36 -8.29
N PHE A 151 2.68 3.82 -8.85
CA PHE A 151 1.64 3.08 -8.12
C PHE A 151 1.86 1.56 -8.09
N SER A 152 3.06 1.09 -8.46
CA SER A 152 3.37 -0.33 -8.49
C SER A 152 3.26 -0.99 -7.11
N ILE A 153 2.62 -2.16 -7.07
CA ILE A 153 2.45 -2.95 -5.85
C ILE A 153 3.81 -3.42 -5.32
N SER A 154 4.73 -3.79 -6.21
CA SER A 154 6.08 -4.20 -5.80
C SER A 154 6.86 -3.05 -5.15
N LEU A 155 6.62 -1.81 -5.58
CA LEU A 155 7.28 -0.63 -5.02
C LEU A 155 6.76 -0.32 -3.62
N ILE A 156 5.44 -0.29 -3.43
CA ILE A 156 4.85 -0.05 -2.11
C ILE A 156 5.23 -1.14 -1.11
N GLN A 157 5.31 -2.41 -1.52
CA GLN A 157 5.77 -3.50 -0.66
C GLN A 157 7.23 -3.31 -0.18
N THR A 158 8.12 -2.81 -1.04
CA THR A 158 9.49 -2.43 -0.64
C THR A 158 9.48 -1.27 0.35
N GLN A 159 8.65 -0.26 0.10
CA GLN A 159 8.51 0.92 0.96
C GLN A 159 7.95 0.57 2.34
N GLU A 160 6.99 -0.35 2.42
CA GLU A 160 6.47 -0.86 3.70
C GLU A 160 7.53 -1.60 4.52
N LYS A 161 8.39 -2.38 3.87
CA LYS A 161 9.54 -3.01 4.52
C LYS A 161 10.52 -1.95 5.04
N LEU A 162 10.79 -0.91 4.25
CA LEU A 162 11.61 0.23 4.67
C LEU A 162 11.00 0.95 5.87
N ILE A 163 9.70 1.26 5.86
CA ILE A 163 9.00 1.88 7.01
C ILE A 163 9.21 1.05 8.27
N LYS A 164 8.95 -0.27 8.21
CA LYS A 164 9.14 -1.19 9.35
C LYS A 164 10.58 -1.20 9.86
N LEU A 165 11.56 -1.29 8.97
CA LEU A 165 12.97 -1.31 9.35
C LEU A 165 13.44 0.04 9.93
N LEU A 166 13.02 1.16 9.33
CA LEU A 166 13.34 2.51 9.79
C LEU A 166 12.75 2.78 11.17
N MET A 167 11.53 2.31 11.45
CA MET A 167 10.95 2.35 12.78
C MET A 167 11.77 1.52 13.79
N LYS A 168 12.24 0.33 13.42
CA LYS A 168 13.09 -0.51 14.29
C LYS A 168 14.40 0.19 14.69
N VAL A 169 15.02 0.91 13.75
CA VAL A 169 16.25 1.69 14.01
C VAL A 169 15.95 3.12 14.51
N LYS A 170 14.70 3.42 14.85
CA LYS A 170 14.24 4.73 15.36
C LYS A 170 14.53 5.92 14.45
N ASN A 171 14.66 5.69 13.14
CA ASN A 171 14.76 6.77 12.16
C ASN A 171 13.35 7.24 11.76
N TRP A 172 12.72 7.96 12.68
CA TRP A 172 11.32 8.37 12.58
C TRP A 172 11.04 9.29 11.40
N ARG A 173 11.93 10.25 11.12
CA ARG A 173 11.76 11.21 10.02
C ARG A 173 11.77 10.51 8.65
N ALA A 174 12.69 9.58 8.44
CA ALA A 174 12.69 8.78 7.21
C ALA A 174 11.47 7.87 7.12
N ALA A 175 11.08 7.22 8.23
CA ALA A 175 9.87 6.39 8.28
C ALA A 175 8.63 7.21 7.90
N LEU A 176 8.47 8.41 8.45
CA LEU A 176 7.37 9.32 8.14
C LEU A 176 7.34 9.71 6.66
N SER A 177 8.50 10.04 6.07
CA SER A 177 8.59 10.36 4.64
C SER A 177 8.07 9.24 3.75
N TYR A 178 8.45 7.98 4.04
CA TYR A 178 7.89 6.83 3.34
C TYR A 178 6.41 6.63 3.65
N CYS A 179 5.96 6.84 4.90
CA CYS A 179 4.55 6.71 5.24
C CYS A 179 3.66 7.65 4.42
N ARG A 180 4.06 8.91 4.27
CA ARG A 180 3.35 9.91 3.45
C ARG A 180 3.34 9.53 1.98
N LEU A 181 4.47 9.06 1.47
CA LEU A 181 4.64 8.67 0.09
C LEU A 181 3.72 7.52 -0.33
N THR A 182 3.47 6.53 0.55
CA THR A 182 2.66 5.36 0.20
C THR A 182 1.16 5.64 0.20
N ILE A 183 0.68 6.71 0.86
CA ILE A 183 -0.76 7.03 0.99
C ILE A 183 -1.45 7.09 -0.37
N ALA A 184 -0.83 7.75 -1.37
CA ALA A 184 -1.43 7.88 -2.70
C ALA A 184 -1.65 6.51 -3.38
N THR A 185 -0.71 5.59 -3.21
CA THR A 185 -0.84 4.22 -3.72
C THR A 185 -1.92 3.46 -2.95
N TYR A 186 -1.96 3.58 -1.62
CA TYR A 186 -3.03 2.98 -0.80
C TYR A 186 -4.42 3.46 -1.23
N GLN A 187 -4.59 4.76 -1.48
CA GLN A 187 -5.86 5.35 -1.94
C GLN A 187 -6.28 4.84 -3.32
N ARG A 188 -5.31 4.51 -4.19
CA ARG A 188 -5.60 3.95 -5.52
C ARG A 188 -6.03 2.48 -5.43
N VAL A 189 -5.26 1.67 -4.71
CA VAL A 189 -5.41 0.20 -4.77
C VAL A 189 -6.50 -0.35 -3.86
N TYR A 190 -6.88 0.40 -2.83
CA TYR A 190 -7.90 0.00 -1.87
C TYR A 190 -9.15 0.87 -1.94
N PRO A 191 -10.33 0.31 -1.61
CA PRO A 191 -11.52 1.12 -1.36
C PRO A 191 -11.28 2.15 -0.26
N GLU A 192 -12.07 3.24 -0.29
CA GLU A 192 -11.95 4.35 0.67
C GLU A 192 -11.96 3.89 2.14
N PHE A 193 -12.81 2.92 2.49
CA PHE A 193 -12.94 2.37 3.84
C PHE A 193 -12.22 1.03 4.00
N HIS A 194 -10.96 0.97 3.60
CA HIS A 194 -10.13 -0.22 3.78
C HIS A 194 -9.27 -0.14 5.05
N PRO A 195 -9.18 -1.21 5.86
CA PRO A 195 -8.44 -1.17 7.13
C PRO A 195 -6.97 -0.81 6.95
N LEU A 196 -6.30 -1.30 5.88
CA LEU A 196 -4.89 -0.97 5.67
C LEU A 196 -4.65 0.51 5.34
N LEU A 197 -5.58 1.19 4.65
CA LEU A 197 -5.48 2.64 4.42
C LEU A 197 -5.63 3.40 5.75
N GLY A 198 -6.59 3.01 6.58
CA GLY A 198 -6.76 3.58 7.92
C GLY A 198 -5.56 3.37 8.83
N LEU A 199 -4.97 2.16 8.82
CA LEU A 199 -3.74 1.85 9.57
C LEU A 199 -2.52 2.63 9.06
N GLN A 200 -2.45 2.89 7.76
CA GLN A 200 -1.40 3.72 7.17
C GLN A 200 -1.51 5.18 7.66
N TYR A 201 -2.72 5.76 7.64
CA TYR A 201 -2.98 7.07 8.25
C TYR A 201 -2.67 7.10 9.75
N TYR A 202 -3.04 6.05 10.50
CA TYR A 202 -2.72 5.95 11.92
C TYR A 202 -1.20 5.96 12.16
N THR A 203 -0.45 5.20 11.36
CA THR A 203 1.01 5.14 11.44
C THR A 203 1.63 6.50 11.12
N CYS A 204 1.11 7.20 10.10
CA CYS A 204 1.52 8.56 9.74
C CYS A 204 1.28 9.52 10.91
N GLY A 205 0.06 9.56 11.43
CA GLY A 205 -0.32 10.45 12.52
C GLY A 205 0.50 10.25 13.80
N LYS A 206 0.82 9.00 14.16
CA LYS A 206 1.72 8.71 15.29
C LYS A 206 3.13 9.24 15.08
N LEU A 207 3.66 9.11 13.87
CA LEU A 207 5.01 9.59 13.56
C LEU A 207 5.07 11.12 13.46
N GLU A 208 4.04 11.75 12.89
CA GLU A 208 3.88 13.20 12.84
C GLU A 208 3.84 13.77 14.26
N TRP A 209 3.02 13.17 15.12
CA TRP A 209 2.89 13.64 16.50
C TRP A 209 4.20 13.47 17.27
N LEU A 210 4.85 12.30 17.14
CA LEU A 210 6.17 12.04 17.74
C LEU A 210 7.24 13.05 17.31
N LEU A 211 7.16 13.56 16.08
CA LEU A 211 8.09 14.55 15.52
C LEU A 211 7.67 16.00 15.80
N GLY A 212 6.58 16.22 16.54
CA GLY A 212 6.07 17.55 16.89
C GLY A 212 5.28 18.25 15.77
N GLU A 213 4.96 17.54 14.68
CA GLU A 213 4.12 18.00 13.57
C GLU A 213 2.63 17.88 13.95
N THR A 214 2.22 18.50 15.07
CA THR A 214 0.94 18.25 15.75
C THR A 214 -0.28 18.49 14.85
N GLN A 215 -0.26 19.54 14.02
CA GLN A 215 -1.38 19.87 13.12
C GLN A 215 -1.58 18.81 12.04
N ASP A 216 -0.50 18.27 11.49
CA ASP A 216 -0.58 17.20 10.50
C ASP A 216 -0.95 15.87 11.15
N ALA A 217 -0.45 15.62 12.37
CA ALA A 217 -0.85 14.48 13.16
C ALA A 217 -2.37 14.45 13.40
N ILE A 218 -2.99 15.57 13.76
CA ILE A 218 -4.44 15.68 13.90
C ILE A 218 -5.14 15.26 12.61
N LYS A 219 -4.75 15.84 11.46
CA LYS A 219 -5.37 15.50 10.15
C LYS A 219 -5.27 14.00 9.85
N SER A 220 -4.08 13.42 10.02
CA SER A 220 -3.84 12.00 9.76
C SER A 220 -4.59 11.09 10.73
N LEU A 221 -4.60 11.41 12.03
CA LEU A 221 -5.32 10.64 13.05
C LEU A 221 -6.85 10.74 12.87
N THR A 222 -7.38 11.91 12.52
CA THR A 222 -8.80 12.08 12.16
C THR A 222 -9.15 11.18 10.98
N ARG A 223 -8.35 11.20 9.90
CA ARG A 223 -8.61 10.32 8.75
C ARG A 223 -8.50 8.84 9.10
N ALA A 224 -7.59 8.48 10.00
CA ALA A 224 -7.51 7.13 10.55
C ALA A 224 -8.79 6.75 11.31
N VAL A 225 -9.31 7.63 12.18
CA VAL A 225 -10.58 7.41 12.92
C VAL A 225 -11.74 7.22 11.96
N ASP A 226 -11.87 8.06 10.93
CA ASP A 226 -12.97 7.98 9.96
C ASP A 226 -13.07 6.61 9.29
N ILE A 227 -11.93 6.03 8.93
CA ILE A 227 -11.83 4.73 8.27
C ILE A 227 -11.92 3.58 9.28
N LEU A 228 -11.18 3.67 10.38
CA LEU A 228 -11.03 2.58 11.33
C LEU A 228 -12.27 2.40 12.21
N ARG A 229 -13.05 3.45 12.46
CA ARG A 229 -14.34 3.30 13.17
C ARG A 229 -15.33 2.41 12.42
N ILE A 230 -15.27 2.41 11.09
CA ILE A 230 -16.12 1.55 10.24
C ILE A 230 -15.59 0.11 10.24
N THR A 231 -14.27 -0.06 10.07
CA THR A 231 -13.65 -1.39 9.90
C THR A 231 -13.40 -2.13 11.21
N HIS A 232 -13.16 -1.40 12.32
CA HIS A 232 -12.83 -1.95 13.64
C HIS A 232 -13.90 -1.65 14.70
N GLY A 233 -14.82 -0.71 14.44
CA GLY A 233 -15.84 -0.25 15.40
C GLY A 233 -15.36 0.93 16.24
N THR A 234 -16.12 1.30 17.26
CA THR A 234 -15.79 2.46 18.13
C THR A 234 -15.28 2.05 19.51
N ASN A 235 -15.61 0.84 19.99
CA ASN A 235 -15.42 0.45 21.38
C ASN A 235 -14.25 -0.53 21.63
N THR A 236 -13.51 -0.90 20.59
CA THR A 236 -12.37 -1.81 20.75
C THR A 236 -11.22 -1.11 21.49
N PRO A 237 -10.36 -1.85 22.23
CA PRO A 237 -9.20 -1.25 22.90
C PRO A 237 -8.31 -0.43 21.96
N PHE A 238 -8.10 -0.96 20.75
CA PHE A 238 -7.36 -0.27 19.69
C PHE A 238 -7.99 1.07 19.30
N MET A 239 -9.32 1.12 19.14
CA MET A 239 -10.00 2.35 18.75
C MET A 239 -10.04 3.38 19.88
N LYS A 240 -10.14 2.93 21.13
CA LYS A 240 -9.98 3.82 22.30
C LYS A 240 -8.58 4.43 22.36
N GLU A 241 -7.53 3.65 22.11
CA GLU A 241 -6.15 4.18 22.02
C GLU A 241 -6.02 5.23 20.90
N LEU A 242 -6.56 4.95 19.72
CA LEU A 242 -6.54 5.89 18.60
C LEU A 242 -7.27 7.20 18.93
N LEU A 243 -8.46 7.13 19.51
CA LEU A 243 -9.25 8.31 19.90
C LEU A 243 -8.52 9.13 20.97
N MET A 244 -7.97 8.46 21.99
CA MET A 244 -7.19 9.12 23.04
C MET A 244 -5.97 9.86 22.45
N LYS A 245 -5.25 9.27 21.49
CA LYS A 245 -4.14 9.94 20.81
C LYS A 245 -4.57 11.18 20.03
N LEU A 246 -5.73 11.13 19.39
CA LEU A 246 -6.29 12.27 18.68
C LEU A 246 -6.67 13.39 19.66
N GLU A 247 -7.28 13.06 20.80
CA GLU A 247 -7.60 14.00 21.87
C GLU A 247 -6.33 14.64 22.47
N GLU A 248 -5.30 13.86 22.76
CA GLU A 248 -3.99 14.33 23.23
C GLU A 248 -3.35 15.31 22.23
N ALA A 249 -3.38 14.97 20.93
CA ALA A 249 -2.85 15.85 19.89
C ALA A 249 -3.65 17.17 19.78
N HIS A 250 -4.98 17.12 19.90
CA HIS A 250 -5.82 18.32 19.95
C HIS A 250 -5.54 19.20 21.18
N ALA A 251 -5.34 18.59 22.35
CA ALA A 251 -4.99 19.31 23.57
C ALA A 251 -3.63 20.01 23.42
N GLU A 252 -2.63 19.32 22.89
CA GLU A 252 -1.31 19.92 22.61
C GLU A 252 -1.40 21.08 21.62
N ALA A 253 -2.17 20.93 20.54
CA ALA A 253 -2.39 21.99 19.55
C ALA A 253 -3.10 23.21 20.14
N SER A 254 -3.98 23.01 21.11
CA SER A 254 -4.70 24.10 21.79
C SER A 254 -3.83 24.85 22.80
N TYR A 255 -2.79 24.21 23.33
CA TYR A 255 -1.90 24.79 24.34
C TYR A 255 -0.63 25.43 23.77
N LYS A 256 -0.20 25.06 22.54
CA LYS A 256 0.90 25.76 21.86
C LYS A 256 0.42 27.15 21.42
N PRO A 257 0.93 28.25 22.00
CA PRO A 257 0.66 29.58 21.47
C PRO A 257 1.15 29.61 20.03
N LEU A 258 0.39 30.25 19.13
CA LEU A 258 0.86 30.58 17.79
C LEU A 258 2.24 31.22 17.94
N LYS A 259 3.27 30.59 17.38
CA LYS A 259 4.57 31.24 17.28
C LYS A 259 4.40 32.35 16.26
N ASP A 260 4.46 33.60 16.74
CA ASP A 260 4.63 34.81 15.93
C ASP A 260 5.85 34.68 15.00
#